data_AF-A0A523GW42-F1
#
_entry.id   AF-A0A523GW42-F1
#
_cell.length_a   1.000
_cell.length_b   1.000
_cell.length_c   1.000
_cell.angle_alpha   90.00
_cell.angle_beta   90.00
_cell.angle_gamma   90.00
#
_symmetry.space_group_name_H-M   'P 1'
#
loop_
_entity.id
_entity.type
_entity.pdbx_description
1 polymer ?
#
loop_
_entity_poly.entity_id
_entity_poly.type
_entity_poly.pdbx_seq_one_letter_code
_entity_poly.pdbx_strand_id
1 'polypeptide(L)'
;QFNTDRRDADKRITREALIQISEKKEEDRMTTVVYDETWHKGVIGIVASRLTETYYRPTLVFTKSGEKLAASARSVKGFDVYNALEGCAEFIEQFGGHKYAAGLTLLEKDYEGFKAEFEKVVRDTIDPKLLNPELNIDAEINLAEITPKFYRILKQFAPFGPGNMAPVFMTQNLIDIGKGKRVGEDKSHLRLVVKQGNSTQITCIGFGLGDKHDLTCEGEPFKAAYVIDENEWQGTVSLQLLLKDIKA
;
A
#
# COMPACT_ATOMS: atom_id res chain seq x y z
N GLN A 1 4.50 11.66 -23.62
CA GLN A 1 3.09 12.09 -23.58
C GLN A 1 2.22 11.04 -22.91
N PHE A 2 2.03 9.85 -23.49
CA PHE A 2 1.19 8.77 -22.93
C PHE A 2 1.43 8.38 -21.44
N ASN A 3 2.65 8.49 -20.91
CA ASN A 3 2.95 8.09 -19.53
C ASN A 3 2.54 9.16 -18.48
N THR A 4 2.53 10.45 -18.87
CA THR A 4 2.12 11.56 -18.01
C THR A 4 0.59 11.59 -17.91
N ASP A 5 -0.10 11.51 -19.05
CA ASP A 5 -1.56 11.52 -19.11
C ASP A 5 -2.17 10.34 -18.32
N ARG A 6 -1.50 9.18 -18.36
CA ARG A 6 -1.90 8.00 -17.58
C ARG A 6 -1.70 8.19 -16.07
N ARG A 7 -0.62 8.85 -15.66
CA ARG A 7 -0.35 9.18 -14.25
C ARG A 7 -1.35 10.18 -13.71
N ASP A 8 -1.71 11.19 -14.50
CA ASP A 8 -2.68 12.19 -14.09
C ASP A 8 -4.09 11.60 -14.00
N ALA A 9 -4.45 10.75 -14.97
CA ALA A 9 -5.70 9.97 -14.92
C ALA A 9 -5.74 9.05 -13.69
N ASP A 10 -4.65 8.33 -13.37
CA ASP A 10 -4.54 7.46 -12.19
C ASP A 10 -4.77 8.25 -10.89
N LYS A 11 -4.10 9.39 -10.71
CA LYS A 11 -4.28 10.27 -9.54
C LYS A 11 -5.71 10.77 -9.42
N ARG A 12 -6.29 11.25 -10.54
CA ARG A 12 -7.66 11.78 -10.57
C ARG A 12 -8.69 10.70 -10.23
N ILE A 13 -8.63 9.56 -10.91
CA ILE A 13 -9.57 8.45 -10.72
C ILE A 13 -9.46 7.87 -9.31
N THR A 14 -8.24 7.74 -8.76
CA THR A 14 -8.06 7.33 -7.37
C THR A 14 -8.75 8.28 -6.40
N ARG A 15 -8.61 9.59 -6.61
CA ARG A 15 -9.27 10.60 -5.77
C ARG A 15 -10.80 10.50 -5.85
N GLU A 16 -11.35 10.39 -7.05
CA GLU A 16 -12.79 10.23 -7.28
C GLU A 16 -13.34 8.97 -6.62
N ALA A 17 -12.62 7.85 -6.73
CA ALA A 17 -13.00 6.60 -6.07
C ALA A 17 -12.99 6.73 -4.53
N LEU A 18 -11.98 7.38 -3.95
CA LEU A 18 -11.93 7.63 -2.50
C LEU A 18 -13.11 8.50 -2.02
N ILE A 19 -13.45 9.54 -2.79
CA ILE A 19 -14.62 10.39 -2.51
C ILE A 19 -15.89 9.56 -2.57
N GLN A 20 -16.06 8.74 -3.61
CA GLN A 20 -17.24 7.89 -3.76
C GLN A 20 -17.43 6.93 -2.58
N ILE A 21 -16.35 6.33 -2.07
CA ILE A 21 -16.41 5.43 -0.90
C ILE A 21 -16.92 6.20 0.32
N SER A 22 -16.39 7.40 0.55
CA SER A 22 -16.75 8.19 1.72
C SER A 22 -18.17 8.77 1.66
N GLU A 23 -18.58 9.29 0.50
CA GLU A 23 -19.95 9.79 0.29
C GLU A 23 -21.00 8.69 0.47
N LYS A 24 -20.67 7.45 0.08
CA LYS A 24 -21.54 6.28 0.25
C LYS A 24 -21.43 5.63 1.63
N LYS A 25 -20.54 6.10 2.50
CA LYS A 25 -20.26 5.53 3.84
C LYS A 25 -19.90 4.06 3.80
N GLU A 26 -19.00 3.70 2.89
CA GLU A 26 -18.56 2.32 2.63
C GLU A 26 -17.16 2.02 3.19
N GLU A 27 -16.63 2.88 4.08
CA GLU A 27 -15.33 2.71 4.71
C GLU A 27 -15.25 1.43 5.55
N ASP A 28 -16.34 1.03 6.22
CA ASP A 28 -16.37 -0.12 7.13
C ASP A 28 -16.76 -1.46 6.45
N ARG A 29 -16.89 -1.49 5.13
CA ARG A 29 -17.19 -2.73 4.38
C ARG A 29 -16.02 -3.71 4.34
N MET A 30 -16.29 -4.97 4.01
CA MET A 30 -15.26 -5.98 3.77
C MET A 30 -14.68 -5.89 2.36
N THR A 31 -15.33 -5.14 1.46
CA THR A 31 -14.92 -4.96 0.07
C THR A 31 -14.96 -3.49 -0.34
N THR A 32 -14.15 -3.15 -1.35
CA THR A 32 -14.28 -1.88 -2.08
C THR A 32 -14.85 -2.16 -3.47
N VAL A 33 -16.02 -1.61 -3.79
CA VAL A 33 -16.61 -1.71 -5.13
C VAL A 33 -17.05 -0.33 -5.59
N VAL A 34 -16.33 0.22 -6.56
CA VAL A 34 -16.51 1.58 -7.08
C VAL A 34 -16.76 1.56 -8.58
N TYR A 35 -17.53 2.53 -9.07
CA TYR A 35 -17.93 2.64 -10.47
C TYR A 35 -18.04 4.10 -10.89
N ASP A 36 -17.50 4.41 -12.07
CA ASP A 36 -17.82 5.60 -12.84
C ASP A 36 -17.66 5.31 -14.34
N GLU A 37 -18.63 5.79 -15.14
CA GLU A 37 -18.63 5.55 -16.58
C GLU A 37 -17.52 6.30 -17.34
N THR A 38 -16.96 7.36 -16.76
CA THR A 38 -15.92 8.21 -17.36
C THR A 38 -14.50 7.69 -17.13
N TRP A 39 -14.33 6.67 -16.28
CA TRP A 39 -13.01 6.13 -15.95
C TRP A 39 -12.38 5.38 -17.13
N HIS A 40 -11.07 5.54 -17.28
CA HIS A 40 -10.38 4.92 -18.40
C HIS A 40 -10.08 3.43 -18.11
N LYS A 41 -10.61 2.52 -18.93
CA LYS A 41 -10.40 1.06 -18.80
C LYS A 41 -8.93 0.64 -18.66
N GLY A 42 -8.01 1.35 -19.31
CA GLY A 42 -6.57 1.10 -19.19
C GLY A 42 -5.93 1.57 -17.86
N VAL A 43 -6.68 2.18 -16.95
CA VAL A 43 -6.20 2.79 -15.70
C VAL A 43 -6.86 2.16 -14.45
N ILE A 44 -8.10 1.67 -14.55
CA ILE A 44 -8.85 1.07 -13.42
C ILE A 44 -8.09 -0.04 -12.68
N GLY A 45 -7.22 -0.79 -13.36
CA GLY A 45 -6.40 -1.83 -12.71
C GLY A 45 -5.30 -1.28 -11.79
N ILE A 46 -4.76 -0.09 -12.08
CA ILE A 46 -3.79 0.61 -11.22
C ILE A 46 -4.52 1.19 -10.01
N VAL A 47 -5.68 1.79 -10.26
CA VAL A 47 -6.54 2.35 -9.21
C VAL A 47 -7.01 1.26 -8.25
N ALA A 48 -7.42 0.09 -8.76
CA ALA A 48 -7.81 -1.05 -7.92
C ALA A 48 -6.68 -1.48 -7.00
N SER A 49 -5.43 -1.50 -7.48
CA SER A 49 -4.27 -1.80 -6.64
C SER A 49 -4.06 -0.75 -5.55
N ARG A 50 -4.14 0.55 -5.88
CA ARG A 50 -4.02 1.63 -4.88
C ARG A 50 -5.10 1.57 -3.81
N LEU A 51 -6.35 1.37 -4.21
CA LEU A 51 -7.47 1.24 -3.28
C LEU A 51 -7.34 -0.01 -2.40
N THR A 52 -6.81 -1.11 -2.95
CA THR A 52 -6.46 -2.31 -2.17
C THR A 52 -5.36 -2.00 -1.16
N GLU A 53 -4.35 -1.20 -1.51
CA GLU A 53 -3.30 -0.79 -0.58
C GLU A 53 -3.83 0.15 0.52
N THR A 54 -4.75 1.05 0.18
CA THR A 54 -5.33 2.01 1.13
C THR A 54 -6.26 1.36 2.15
N TYR A 55 -7.20 0.52 1.69
CA TYR A 55 -8.21 -0.10 2.57
C TYR A 55 -7.87 -1.54 2.98
N TYR A 56 -6.81 -2.11 2.41
CA TYR A 56 -6.36 -3.48 2.65
C TYR A 56 -7.49 -4.52 2.61
N ARG A 57 -8.29 -4.48 1.53
CA ARG A 57 -9.42 -5.38 1.31
C ARG A 57 -9.66 -5.66 -0.17
N PRO A 58 -10.33 -6.77 -0.55
CA PRO A 58 -10.66 -7.08 -1.94
C PRO A 58 -11.38 -5.90 -2.61
N THR A 59 -10.88 -5.51 -3.79
CA THR A 59 -11.28 -4.27 -4.44
C THR A 59 -11.60 -4.48 -5.91
N LEU A 60 -12.70 -3.87 -6.36
CA LEU A 60 -13.11 -3.78 -7.74
C LEU A 60 -13.35 -2.34 -8.17
N VAL A 61 -12.82 -2.00 -9.34
CA VAL A 61 -13.05 -0.70 -9.99
C VAL A 61 -13.70 -0.96 -11.34
N PHE A 62 -14.94 -0.50 -11.49
CA PHE A 62 -15.76 -0.63 -12.69
C PHE A 62 -15.70 0.62 -13.55
N THR A 63 -15.86 0.42 -14.85
CA THR A 63 -16.15 1.50 -15.79
C THR A 63 -16.98 1.01 -16.97
N LYS A 64 -17.51 1.93 -17.78
CA LYS A 64 -18.33 1.61 -18.94
C LYS A 64 -17.46 1.15 -20.11
N SER A 65 -17.90 0.11 -20.80
CA SER A 65 -17.21 -0.51 -21.93
C SER A 65 -18.23 -0.97 -22.97
N GLY A 66 -18.72 -0.03 -23.78
CA GLY A 66 -19.83 -0.28 -24.70
C GLY A 66 -21.15 -0.36 -23.93
N GLU A 67 -21.92 -1.44 -24.16
CA GLU A 67 -23.19 -1.71 -23.48
C GLU A 67 -23.04 -2.43 -22.13
N LYS A 68 -21.79 -2.72 -21.71
CA LYS A 68 -21.47 -3.45 -20.48
C LYS A 68 -20.59 -2.62 -19.56
N LEU A 69 -20.51 -3.03 -18.30
CA LEU A 69 -19.49 -2.56 -17.37
C LEU A 69 -18.30 -3.52 -17.43
N ALA A 70 -17.09 -2.99 -17.40
CA ALA A 70 -15.85 -3.74 -17.27
C ALA A 70 -15.16 -3.36 -15.96
N ALA A 71 -14.67 -4.35 -15.23
CA ALA A 71 -13.95 -4.13 -13.97
C ALA A 71 -12.56 -4.76 -13.96
N SER A 72 -11.70 -4.17 -13.13
CA SER A 72 -10.50 -4.83 -12.65
C SER A 72 -10.61 -5.10 -11.16
N ALA A 73 -10.37 -6.35 -10.79
CA ALA A 73 -10.36 -6.83 -9.41
C ALA A 73 -8.91 -6.99 -8.91
N ARG A 74 -8.71 -6.68 -7.64
CA ARG A 74 -7.47 -6.90 -6.88
C ARG A 74 -7.81 -7.46 -5.50
N SER A 75 -6.90 -8.26 -4.98
CA SER A 75 -7.06 -8.93 -3.69
C SER A 75 -5.92 -8.63 -2.74
N VAL A 76 -6.16 -8.84 -1.45
CA VAL A 76 -5.13 -8.89 -0.43
C VAL A 76 -4.38 -10.24 -0.46
N LYS A 77 -3.17 -10.25 0.08
CA LYS A 77 -2.38 -11.48 0.21
C LYS A 77 -3.17 -12.49 1.05
N GLY A 78 -3.22 -13.74 0.60
CA GLY A 78 -3.94 -14.81 1.30
C GLY A 78 -5.40 -14.98 0.89
N PHE A 79 -6.04 -13.98 0.25
CA PHE A 79 -7.43 -14.09 -0.21
C PHE A 79 -7.53 -14.34 -1.72
N ASP A 80 -8.34 -15.33 -2.12
CA ASP A 80 -8.56 -15.69 -3.53
C ASP A 80 -9.76 -14.94 -4.10
N VAL A 81 -9.51 -13.86 -4.84
CA VAL A 81 -10.59 -13.07 -5.47
C VAL A 81 -11.24 -13.81 -6.63
N TYR A 82 -10.55 -14.76 -7.26
CA TYR A 82 -11.13 -15.53 -8.35
C TYR A 82 -12.28 -16.41 -7.84
N ASN A 83 -12.06 -17.13 -6.74
CA ASN A 83 -13.10 -17.94 -6.11
C ASN A 83 -14.26 -17.08 -5.57
N ALA A 84 -13.96 -15.88 -5.06
CA ALA A 84 -15.00 -14.94 -4.64
C ALA A 84 -15.88 -14.48 -5.83
N LEU A 85 -15.29 -14.29 -7.01
CA LEU A 85 -16.02 -13.97 -8.23
C LEU A 85 -16.82 -15.16 -8.77
N GLU A 86 -16.33 -16.39 -8.63
CA GLU A 86 -17.12 -17.60 -8.93
C GLU A 86 -18.40 -17.65 -8.08
N GLY A 87 -18.33 -17.27 -6.81
CA GLY A 87 -19.50 -17.14 -5.93
C GLY A 87 -20.51 -16.07 -6.38
N CYS A 88 -20.13 -15.18 -7.30
CA CYS A 88 -20.96 -14.11 -7.84
C CYS A 88 -21.33 -14.33 -9.32
N ALA A 89 -21.09 -15.53 -9.87
CA ALA A 89 -21.17 -15.80 -11.31
C ALA A 89 -22.54 -15.50 -11.94
N GLU A 90 -23.62 -15.51 -11.16
CA GLU A 90 -24.97 -15.19 -11.65
C GLU A 90 -25.10 -13.76 -12.22
N PHE A 91 -24.28 -12.82 -11.75
CA PHE A 91 -24.29 -11.43 -12.20
C PHE A 91 -23.22 -11.13 -13.27
N ILE A 92 -22.34 -12.09 -13.57
CA ILE A 92 -21.14 -11.87 -14.37
C ILE A 92 -21.32 -12.45 -15.77
N GLU A 93 -21.10 -11.63 -16.79
CA GLU A 93 -21.15 -12.07 -18.19
C GLU A 93 -19.89 -12.85 -18.57
N GLN A 94 -18.73 -12.37 -18.14
CA GLN A 94 -17.44 -13.01 -18.35
C GLN A 94 -16.47 -12.57 -17.28
N PHE A 95 -15.66 -13.48 -16.74
CA PHE A 95 -14.50 -13.14 -15.93
C PHE A 95 -13.33 -14.07 -16.20
N GLY A 96 -12.13 -13.61 -15.85
CA GLY A 96 -10.90 -14.39 -15.95
C GLY A 96 -9.77 -13.73 -15.18
N GLY A 97 -8.76 -14.52 -14.80
CA GLY A 97 -7.61 -14.02 -14.05
C GLY A 97 -6.97 -15.09 -13.19
N HIS A 98 -6.42 -14.64 -12.07
CA HIS A 98 -5.71 -15.44 -11.09
C HIS A 98 -6.12 -15.04 -9.67
N LYS A 99 -5.63 -15.81 -8.70
CA LYS A 99 -5.89 -15.66 -7.26
C LYS A 99 -5.95 -14.22 -6.72
N TYR A 100 -5.09 -13.33 -7.21
CA TYR A 100 -5.00 -11.94 -6.69
C TYR A 100 -5.44 -10.85 -7.66
N ALA A 101 -5.79 -11.20 -8.89
CA ALA A 101 -6.15 -10.24 -9.92
C ALA A 101 -7.06 -10.87 -10.97
N ALA A 102 -8.18 -10.23 -11.25
CA ALA A 102 -9.10 -10.67 -12.29
C ALA A 102 -9.67 -9.47 -13.07
N GLY A 103 -10.18 -9.76 -14.26
CA GLY A 103 -11.02 -8.86 -15.03
C GLY A 103 -12.39 -9.50 -15.22
N LEU A 104 -13.44 -8.68 -15.19
CA LEU A 104 -14.80 -9.15 -15.44
C LEU A 104 -15.63 -8.13 -16.21
N THR A 105 -16.74 -8.60 -16.79
CA THR A 105 -17.79 -7.79 -17.36
C THR A 105 -19.16 -8.20 -16.82
N LEU A 106 -20.07 -7.22 -16.70
CA LEU A 106 -21.47 -7.44 -16.31
C LEU A 106 -22.38 -6.40 -16.99
N LEU A 107 -23.69 -6.63 -17.00
CA LEU A 107 -24.66 -5.64 -17.47
C LEU A 107 -24.90 -4.58 -16.39
N GLU A 108 -25.13 -3.33 -16.80
CA GLU A 108 -25.31 -2.22 -15.85
C GLU A 108 -26.44 -2.46 -14.81
N LYS A 109 -27.51 -3.15 -15.22
CA LYS A 109 -28.62 -3.55 -14.34
C LYS A 109 -28.20 -4.49 -13.19
N ASP A 110 -27.13 -5.26 -13.38
CA ASP A 110 -26.69 -6.31 -12.45
C ASP A 110 -25.63 -5.78 -11.46
N TYR A 111 -25.17 -4.54 -11.63
CA TYR A 111 -24.10 -3.93 -10.84
C TYR A 111 -24.39 -3.91 -9.33
N GLU A 112 -25.58 -3.44 -8.93
CA GLU A 112 -25.94 -3.35 -7.51
C GLU A 112 -26.13 -4.73 -6.88
N GLY A 113 -26.69 -5.69 -7.63
CA GLY A 113 -26.82 -7.09 -7.21
C GLY A 113 -25.46 -7.75 -7.00
N PHE A 114 -24.57 -7.61 -7.98
CA PHE A 114 -23.18 -8.04 -7.89
C PHE A 114 -22.46 -7.43 -6.68
N LYS A 115 -22.60 -6.11 -6.48
CA LYS A 115 -21.92 -5.40 -5.38
C LYS A 115 -22.35 -5.94 -4.01
N ALA A 116 -23.63 -6.25 -3.84
CA ALA A 116 -24.15 -6.83 -2.61
C ALA A 116 -23.68 -8.28 -2.40
N GLU A 117 -23.75 -9.11 -3.45
CA GLU A 117 -23.35 -10.52 -3.33
C GLU A 117 -21.83 -10.65 -3.14
N PHE A 118 -21.02 -9.83 -3.80
CA PHE A 118 -19.57 -9.82 -3.61
C PHE A 118 -19.17 -9.47 -2.18
N GLU A 119 -19.80 -8.46 -1.57
CA GLU A 119 -19.59 -8.11 -0.17
C GLU A 119 -19.94 -9.28 0.76
N LYS A 120 -21.05 -9.98 0.49
CA LYS A 120 -21.48 -11.15 1.26
C LYS A 120 -20.50 -12.32 1.13
N VAL A 121 -20.15 -12.70 -0.10
CA VAL A 121 -19.20 -13.79 -0.38
C VAL A 121 -17.86 -13.52 0.29
N VAL A 122 -17.32 -12.30 0.17
CA VAL A 122 -16.06 -11.95 0.82
C VAL A 122 -16.19 -11.99 2.34
N ARG A 123 -17.25 -11.41 2.91
CA ARG A 123 -17.48 -11.42 4.37
C ARG A 123 -17.54 -12.84 4.95
N ASP A 124 -18.14 -13.78 4.22
CA ASP A 124 -18.31 -15.15 4.68
C ASP A 124 -17.03 -16.00 4.51
N THR A 125 -16.08 -15.57 3.68
CA THR A 125 -14.91 -16.37 3.28
C THR A 125 -13.56 -15.79 3.67
N ILE A 126 -13.45 -14.47 3.89
CA ILE A 126 -12.20 -13.83 4.26
C ILE A 126 -11.88 -14.05 5.74
N ASP A 127 -10.64 -14.45 6.04
CA ASP A 127 -10.15 -14.39 7.42
C ASP A 127 -10.01 -12.91 7.81
N PRO A 128 -10.69 -12.43 8.86
CA PRO A 128 -10.61 -11.03 9.30
C PRO A 128 -9.18 -10.53 9.57
N LYS A 129 -8.23 -11.43 9.84
CA LYS A 129 -6.81 -11.07 9.98
C LYS A 129 -6.23 -10.50 8.69
N LEU A 130 -6.69 -10.98 7.53
CA LEU A 130 -6.24 -10.52 6.22
C LEU A 130 -6.71 -9.10 5.85
N LEU A 131 -7.59 -8.51 6.66
CA LEU A 131 -8.01 -7.11 6.52
C LEU A 131 -7.04 -6.14 7.21
N ASN A 132 -6.04 -6.67 7.91
CA ASN A 132 -5.01 -5.87 8.55
C ASN A 132 -3.68 -6.10 7.85
N PRO A 133 -3.00 -5.03 7.37
CA PRO A 133 -1.69 -5.18 6.76
C PRO A 133 -0.67 -5.68 7.79
N GLU A 134 -0.07 -6.82 7.51
CA GLU A 134 1.01 -7.38 8.33
C GLU A 134 2.37 -6.91 7.83
N LEU A 135 3.22 -6.48 8.77
CA LEU A 135 4.63 -6.20 8.53
C LEU A 135 5.48 -7.27 9.21
N ASN A 136 6.12 -8.11 8.41
CA ASN A 136 7.07 -9.10 8.92
C ASN A 136 8.38 -8.41 9.26
N ILE A 137 8.86 -8.61 10.49
CA ILE A 137 10.14 -8.09 10.98
C ILE A 137 11.10 -9.27 11.08
N ASP A 138 12.21 -9.21 10.36
CA ASP A 138 13.22 -10.27 10.32
C ASP A 138 14.06 -10.28 11.60
N ALA A 139 14.42 -9.10 12.12
CA ALA A 139 15.14 -8.98 13.37
C ALA A 139 14.92 -7.61 14.04
N GLU A 140 14.89 -7.62 15.37
CA GLU A 140 15.07 -6.39 16.16
C GLU A 140 16.58 -6.14 16.35
N ILE A 141 17.04 -4.92 16.06
CA ILE A 141 18.45 -4.52 16.19
C ILE A 141 18.54 -3.13 16.82
N ASN A 142 19.66 -2.86 17.48
CA ASN A 142 19.96 -1.51 17.96
C ASN A 142 20.58 -0.66 16.85
N LEU A 143 20.37 0.67 16.90
CA LEU A 143 20.99 1.57 15.92
C LEU A 143 22.52 1.51 15.93
N ALA A 144 23.13 1.21 17.08
CA ALA A 144 24.57 1.08 17.21
C ALA A 144 25.15 -0.10 16.40
N GLU A 145 24.33 -1.09 16.04
CA GLU A 145 24.73 -2.24 15.23
C GLU A 145 24.76 -1.91 13.73
N ILE A 146 24.06 -0.84 13.31
CA ILE A 146 23.95 -0.39 11.93
C ILE A 146 25.23 0.36 11.54
N THR A 147 26.23 -0.41 11.13
CA THR A 147 27.54 0.09 10.71
C THR A 147 27.77 -0.14 9.21
N PRO A 148 28.71 0.59 8.57
CA PRO A 148 29.11 0.30 7.19
C PRO A 148 29.58 -1.15 7.00
N LYS A 149 30.20 -1.76 8.02
CA LYS A 149 30.59 -3.17 8.00
C LYS A 149 29.36 -4.09 8.00
N PHE A 150 28.38 -3.82 8.87
CA PHE A 150 27.12 -4.57 8.89
C PHE A 150 26.43 -4.52 7.52
N TYR A 151 26.31 -3.32 6.93
CA TYR A 151 25.64 -3.16 5.64
C TYR A 151 26.39 -3.84 4.48
N ARG A 152 27.73 -3.86 4.50
CA ARG A 152 28.53 -4.63 3.52
C ARG A 152 28.28 -6.14 3.60
N ILE A 153 28.00 -6.68 4.78
CA ILE A 153 27.60 -8.09 4.93
C ILE A 153 26.17 -8.27 4.41
N LEU A 154 25.25 -7.37 4.79
CA LEU A 154 23.87 -7.41 4.34
C LEU A 154 23.74 -7.41 2.80
N LYS A 155 24.54 -6.59 2.12
CA LYS A 155 24.60 -6.54 0.65
C LYS A 155 24.99 -7.87 -0.01
N GLN A 156 25.65 -8.78 0.69
CA GLN A 156 26.01 -10.11 0.13
C GLN A 156 24.79 -11.03 -0.04
N PHE A 157 23.64 -10.69 0.57
CA PHE A 157 22.37 -11.41 0.42
C PHE A 157 21.59 -10.97 -0.82
N ALA A 158 22.08 -9.98 -1.56
CA ALA A 158 21.50 -9.54 -2.82
C ALA A 158 21.67 -10.63 -3.91
N PRO A 159 20.86 -10.62 -4.99
CA PRO A 159 19.88 -9.60 -5.37
C PRO A 159 18.60 -9.67 -4.52
N PHE A 160 18.12 -8.50 -4.09
CA PHE A 160 16.83 -8.38 -3.43
C PHE A 160 15.71 -8.20 -4.44
N GLY A 161 14.56 -8.81 -4.17
CA GLY A 161 13.38 -8.76 -5.03
C GLY A 161 12.33 -9.81 -4.63
N PRO A 162 11.31 -10.05 -5.48
CA PRO A 162 10.33 -11.10 -5.23
C PRO A 162 11.01 -12.46 -4.96
N GLY A 163 10.71 -13.08 -3.83
CA GLY A 163 11.32 -14.34 -3.38
C GLY A 163 12.59 -14.17 -2.52
N ASN A 164 13.19 -12.99 -2.48
CA ASN A 164 14.30 -12.63 -1.59
C ASN A 164 14.19 -11.14 -1.23
N MET A 165 13.20 -10.77 -0.42
CA MET A 165 12.99 -9.37 -0.06
C MET A 165 14.15 -8.87 0.80
N ALA A 166 14.48 -7.57 0.68
CA ALA A 166 15.43 -6.96 1.60
C ALA A 166 14.90 -7.09 3.04
N PRO A 167 15.77 -7.45 4.01
CA PRO A 167 15.32 -7.71 5.36
C PRO A 167 14.80 -6.43 6.03
N VAL A 168 13.68 -6.58 6.72
CA VAL A 168 13.04 -5.55 7.52
C VAL A 168 13.50 -5.69 8.96
N PHE A 169 14.15 -4.65 9.46
CA PHE A 169 14.59 -4.57 10.84
C PHE A 169 13.64 -3.71 11.66
N MET A 170 13.65 -3.89 12.98
CA MET A 170 12.96 -3.00 13.92
C MET A 170 13.94 -2.46 14.96
N THR A 171 13.73 -1.22 15.38
CA THR A 171 14.36 -0.65 16.58
C THR A 171 13.30 -0.01 17.46
N GLN A 172 13.42 -0.23 18.77
CA GLN A 172 12.60 0.42 19.79
C GLN A 172 13.36 1.61 20.43
N ASN A 173 12.62 2.51 21.08
CA ASN A 173 13.15 3.66 21.81
C ASN A 173 13.98 4.62 20.94
N LEU A 174 13.53 4.83 19.71
CA LEU A 174 14.05 5.85 18.81
C LEU A 174 13.54 7.21 19.24
N ILE A 175 14.40 8.22 19.16
CA ILE A 175 14.05 9.62 19.42
C ILE A 175 14.42 10.42 18.18
N ASP A 176 13.48 11.21 17.63
CA ASP A 176 13.81 12.21 16.61
C ASP A 176 14.55 13.38 17.27
N ILE A 177 15.64 13.83 16.65
CA ILE A 177 16.46 14.92 17.20
C ILE A 177 15.93 16.31 16.82
N GLY A 178 14.62 16.45 16.62
CA GLY A 178 13.96 17.69 16.22
C GLY A 178 14.22 18.08 14.76
N LYS A 179 14.55 17.11 13.90
CA LYS A 179 14.78 17.33 12.46
C LYS A 179 13.71 16.66 11.60
N GLY A 180 12.66 16.13 12.23
CA GLY A 180 11.48 15.59 11.58
C GLY A 180 10.77 16.62 10.72
N LYS A 181 10.53 16.30 9.45
CA LYS A 181 9.78 17.15 8.52
C LYS A 181 9.01 16.33 7.50
N ARG A 182 7.85 16.86 7.11
CA ARG A 182 7.14 16.40 5.91
C ARG A 182 7.88 16.88 4.65
N VAL A 183 8.11 15.99 3.70
CA VAL A 183 8.83 16.25 2.44
C VAL A 183 8.01 15.77 1.24
N GLY A 184 8.39 16.21 0.04
CA GLY A 184 7.60 16.03 -1.19
C GLY A 184 6.73 17.25 -1.48
N GLU A 185 6.31 17.39 -2.74
CA GLU A 185 5.46 18.52 -3.22
C GLU A 185 4.12 18.57 -2.45
N ASP A 186 3.56 17.40 -2.15
CA ASP A 186 2.30 17.21 -1.44
C ASP A 186 2.48 16.97 0.07
N LYS A 187 3.72 17.06 0.59
CA LYS A 187 4.07 16.76 1.99
C LYS A 187 3.69 15.34 2.45
N SER A 188 3.57 14.39 1.52
CA SER A 188 3.13 13.01 1.81
C SER A 188 4.23 12.13 2.42
N HIS A 189 5.49 12.56 2.47
CA HIS A 189 6.60 11.74 2.95
C HIS A 189 7.18 12.29 4.25
N LEU A 190 7.79 11.43 5.05
CA LEU A 190 8.38 11.78 6.33
C LEU A 190 9.89 11.62 6.28
N ARG A 191 10.63 12.68 6.60
CA ARG A 191 12.08 12.61 6.82
C ARG A 191 12.38 12.87 8.29
N LEU A 192 13.13 11.97 8.92
CA LEU A 192 13.55 12.09 10.33
C LEU A 192 15.07 12.06 10.44
N VAL A 193 15.59 12.47 11.59
CA VAL A 193 16.94 12.12 12.01
C VAL A 193 16.85 11.57 13.42
N VAL A 194 17.15 10.29 13.57
CA VAL A 194 16.86 9.56 14.81
C VAL A 194 18.14 9.14 15.52
N LYS A 195 18.01 8.93 16.84
CA LYS A 195 19.03 8.29 17.69
C LYS A 195 18.38 7.30 18.65
N GLN A 196 19.18 6.41 19.21
CA GLN A 196 18.79 5.46 20.25
C GLN A 196 19.84 5.55 21.37
N GLY A 197 19.46 6.10 22.53
CA GLY A 197 20.41 6.37 23.61
C GLY A 197 21.60 7.22 23.14
N ASN A 198 22.81 6.66 23.26
CA ASN A 198 24.08 7.28 22.84
C ASN A 198 24.55 6.87 21.43
N SER A 199 23.67 6.28 20.60
CA SER A 199 24.02 5.89 19.23
C SER A 199 24.39 7.10 18.36
N THR A 200 25.07 6.83 17.25
CA THR A 200 25.16 7.80 16.15
C THR A 200 23.77 8.13 15.61
N GLN A 201 23.62 9.35 15.10
CA GLN A 201 22.41 9.78 14.42
C GLN A 201 22.32 9.15 13.04
N ILE A 202 21.14 8.73 12.63
CA ILE A 202 20.90 8.20 11.28
C ILE A 202 19.71 8.92 10.64
N THR A 203 19.80 9.17 9.33
CA THR A 203 18.71 9.77 8.57
C THR A 203 17.70 8.68 8.20
N CYS A 204 16.42 9.00 8.34
CA CYS A 204 15.33 8.13 7.92
C CYS A 204 14.46 8.81 6.86
N ILE A 205 13.95 8.04 5.91
CA ILE A 205 12.95 8.47 4.94
C ILE A 205 11.81 7.44 4.89
N GLY A 206 10.59 7.91 5.13
CA GLY A 206 9.35 7.14 5.06
C GLY A 206 8.48 7.68 3.95
N PHE A 207 8.34 6.92 2.86
CA PHE A 207 7.45 7.27 1.76
C PHE A 207 6.01 7.00 2.19
N GLY A 208 5.14 8.01 2.04
CA GLY A 208 3.73 7.91 2.42
C GLY A 208 3.45 8.01 3.91
N LEU A 209 4.47 8.28 4.75
CA LEU A 209 4.33 8.38 6.22
C LEU A 209 4.24 9.82 6.72
N GLY A 210 3.95 10.80 5.84
CA GLY A 210 3.94 12.22 6.20
C GLY A 210 2.93 12.59 7.30
N ASP A 211 1.81 11.87 7.35
CA ASP A 211 0.78 11.94 8.39
C ASP A 211 1.29 11.52 9.78
N LYS A 212 2.31 10.65 9.83
CA LYS A 212 2.93 10.18 11.08
C LYS A 212 3.98 11.13 11.65
N HIS A 213 4.17 12.30 11.04
CA HIS A 213 5.12 13.32 11.52
C HIS A 213 4.89 13.68 12.99
N ASP A 214 3.64 13.89 13.37
CA ASP A 214 3.28 14.38 14.70
C ASP A 214 3.59 13.33 15.80
N LEU A 215 3.58 12.03 15.47
CA LEU A 215 3.98 10.94 16.39
C LEU A 215 5.45 11.01 16.81
N THR A 216 6.28 11.73 16.04
CA THR A 216 7.73 11.81 16.27
C THR A 216 8.16 13.16 16.85
N CYS A 217 7.26 14.13 16.89
CA CYS A 217 7.61 15.55 17.07
C CYS A 217 7.73 16.03 18.52
N GLU A 218 7.58 15.16 19.50
CA GLU A 218 7.57 15.57 20.92
C GLU A 218 8.80 15.10 21.71
N GLY A 219 9.77 14.48 21.02
CA GLY A 219 10.93 13.86 21.68
C GLY A 219 10.58 12.56 22.41
N GLU A 220 9.32 12.15 22.33
CA GLU A 220 8.84 10.88 22.85
C GLU A 220 9.49 9.71 22.10
N PRO A 221 9.90 8.65 22.83
CA PRO A 221 10.42 7.46 22.20
C PRO A 221 9.36 6.78 21.32
N PHE A 222 9.79 6.29 20.16
CA PHE A 222 8.95 5.50 19.27
C PHE A 222 9.70 4.27 18.78
N LYS A 223 8.98 3.34 18.17
CA LYS A 223 9.57 2.21 17.44
C LYS A 223 9.35 2.36 15.94
N ALA A 224 10.33 1.90 15.17
CA ALA A 224 10.25 1.93 13.71
C ALA A 224 10.66 0.59 13.13
N ALA A 225 9.97 0.20 12.06
CA ALA A 225 10.38 -0.88 11.18
C ALA A 225 10.91 -0.29 9.88
N TYR A 226 12.02 -0.81 9.37
CA TYR A 226 12.75 -0.19 8.26
C TYR A 226 13.65 -1.18 7.50
N VAL A 227 14.02 -0.80 6.29
CA VAL A 227 15.13 -1.42 5.54
C VAL A 227 16.34 -0.50 5.61
N ILE A 228 17.53 -1.07 5.80
CA ILE A 228 18.78 -0.29 5.77
C ILE A 228 19.20 -0.09 4.31
N ASP A 229 19.54 1.13 3.95
CA ASP A 229 19.90 1.50 2.58
C ASP A 229 21.07 2.49 2.57
N GLU A 230 21.67 2.70 1.39
CA GLU A 230 22.69 3.73 1.17
C GLU A 230 22.07 4.91 0.42
N ASN A 231 22.31 6.11 0.95
CA ASN A 231 22.06 7.36 0.24
C ASN A 231 23.37 7.88 -0.34
N GLU A 232 23.41 8.02 -1.67
CA GLU A 232 24.50 8.67 -2.38
C GLU A 232 24.07 10.08 -2.82
N TRP A 233 24.70 11.09 -2.23
CA TRP A 233 24.43 12.49 -2.56
C TRP A 233 25.73 13.25 -2.75
N GLN A 234 25.89 13.89 -3.92
CA GLN A 234 27.09 14.67 -4.27
C GLN A 234 28.40 13.88 -4.04
N GLY A 235 28.41 12.59 -4.36
CA GLY A 235 29.57 11.70 -4.18
C GLY A 235 29.84 11.27 -2.74
N THR A 236 29.01 11.65 -1.78
CA THR A 236 29.08 11.16 -0.39
C THR A 236 28.05 10.04 -0.19
N VAL A 237 28.54 8.87 0.22
CA VAL A 237 27.70 7.71 0.56
C VAL A 237 27.49 7.68 2.08
N SER A 238 26.24 7.57 2.49
CA SER A 238 25.84 7.50 3.91
C SER A 238 24.75 6.45 4.11
N LEU A 239 24.74 5.78 5.26
CA LEU A 239 23.64 4.87 5.59
C LEU A 239 22.37 5.67 5.95
N GLN A 240 21.23 5.17 5.49
CA GLN A 240 19.92 5.69 5.82
C GLN A 240 18.95 4.54 6.16
N LEU A 241 17.85 4.87 6.82
CA LEU A 241 16.75 3.94 7.08
C LEU A 241 15.56 4.27 6.19
N LEU A 242 15.13 3.32 5.36
CA LEU A 242 13.88 3.39 4.62
C LEU A 242 12.75 2.89 5.52
N LEU A 243 12.00 3.81 6.13
CA LEU A 243 10.92 3.48 7.05
C LEU A 243 9.79 2.76 6.33
N LYS A 244 9.34 1.65 6.91
CA LYS A 244 8.14 0.90 6.53
C LYS A 244 6.95 1.28 7.39
N ASP A 245 7.18 1.43 8.69
CA ASP A 245 6.17 1.86 9.63
C ASP A 245 6.80 2.49 10.88
N ILE A 246 6.04 3.35 11.57
CA ILE A 246 6.40 3.90 12.89
C ILE A 246 5.19 3.84 13.82
N LYS A 247 5.46 3.58 15.11
CA LYS A 247 4.48 3.55 16.19
C LYS A 247 5.09 4.14 17.46
N ALA A 248 4.28 4.85 18.24
CA ALA A 248 4.61 5.19 19.63
C ALA A 248 4.74 3.92 20.48
#